data_AF-A0A920NBA7-F1
#
_entry.id   AF-A0A920NBA7-F1
#
_cell.length_a   1.000
_cell.length_b   1.000
_cell.length_c   1.000
_cell.angle_alpha   90.00
_cell.angle_beta   90.00
_cell.angle_gamma   90.00
#
_symmetry.space_group_name_H-M   'P 1'
#
loop_
_entity.id
_entity.type
_entity.pdbx_description
1 polymer ?
#
loop_
_entity_poly.entity_id
_entity_poly.type
_entity_poly.pdbx_seq_one_letter_code
_entity_poly.pdbx_strand_id
1 'polypeptide(L)'
;MDEALGIILRLFTETEPITYKSDWFQLNEALLQIRPYQKPYMPLSVASIQSPSGVALAGKHGASVLTITVPKDPSEGRADYSKLWDIAEESAQTPEKS
;
A
#
# COMPACT_ATOMS: atom_id res chain seq x y z
N MET A 1 -1.04 3.17 8.28
CA MET A 1 -1.13 2.08 7.27
C MET A 1 -0.10 2.27 6.17
N ASP A 2 0.00 3.45 5.56
CA ASP A 2 1.03 3.79 4.56
C ASP A 2 2.46 3.51 5.03
N GLU A 3 2.81 4.09 6.17
CA GLU A 3 4.11 3.91 6.83
C GLU A 3 4.48 2.42 7.04
N ALA A 4 3.55 1.61 7.55
CA ALA A 4 3.81 0.19 7.75
C ALA A 4 3.98 -0.58 6.43
N LEU A 5 3.21 -0.24 5.39
CA LEU A 5 3.37 -0.87 4.09
C LEU A 5 4.74 -0.56 3.49
N GLY A 6 5.19 0.69 3.59
CA GLY A 6 6.54 1.08 3.19
C GLY A 6 7.62 0.27 3.93
N ILE A 7 7.50 0.11 5.25
CA ILE A 7 8.46 -0.69 6.04
C ILE A 7 8.42 -2.17 5.64
N ILE A 8 7.25 -2.75 5.35
CA ILE A 8 7.14 -4.14 4.86
C ILE A 8 7.88 -4.31 3.53
N LEU A 9 7.70 -3.38 2.59
CA LEU A 9 8.40 -3.41 1.31
C LEU A 9 9.91 -3.30 1.49
N ARG A 10 10.38 -2.42 2.38
CA ARG A 10 11.79 -2.32 2.74
C ARG A 10 12.32 -3.64 3.31
N LEU A 11 11.60 -4.30 4.21
CA LEU A 11 11.98 -5.62 4.73
C LEU A 11 12.05 -6.71 3.64
N PHE A 12 11.27 -6.58 2.57
CA PHE A 12 11.33 -7.51 1.44
C PHE A 12 12.56 -7.31 0.57
N THR A 13 13.02 -6.07 0.41
CA THR A 13 14.07 -5.71 -0.55
C THR A 13 15.44 -5.49 0.09
N GLU A 14 15.49 -4.91 1.28
CA GLU A 14 16.74 -4.52 1.96
C GLU A 14 17.43 -5.72 2.61
N THR A 15 18.76 -5.63 2.71
CA THR A 15 19.59 -6.64 3.36
C THR A 15 20.07 -6.25 4.74
N GLU A 16 20.08 -4.96 5.03
CA GLU A 16 20.56 -4.41 6.29
C GLU A 16 19.43 -4.39 7.33
N PRO A 17 19.75 -4.53 8.64
CA PRO A 17 18.76 -4.43 9.70
C PRO A 17 18.04 -3.08 9.69
N ILE A 18 16.72 -3.11 9.82
CA ILE A 18 15.88 -1.91 9.85
C ILE A 18 15.50 -1.59 11.30
N THR A 19 15.91 -0.41 11.76
CA THR A 19 15.42 0.18 13.02
C THR A 19 14.49 1.33 12.68
N TYR A 20 13.26 1.27 13.19
CA TYR A 20 12.23 2.24 12.86
C TYR A 20 11.28 2.45 14.03
N LYS A 21 10.81 3.67 14.26
CA LYS A 21 9.84 3.99 15.30
C LYS A 21 8.72 4.84 14.72
N SER A 22 7.50 4.34 14.81
CA SER A 22 6.27 5.07 14.51
C SER A 22 5.47 5.35 15.78
N ASP A 23 4.31 5.97 15.62
CA ASP A 23 3.37 6.25 16.70
C ASP A 23 2.71 4.99 17.29
N TRP A 24 2.69 3.87 16.56
CA TRP A 24 1.93 2.67 16.92
C TRP A 24 2.71 1.34 16.79
N PHE A 25 3.93 1.36 16.26
CA PHE A 25 4.85 0.22 16.22
C PHE A 25 6.32 0.65 16.19
N GLN A 26 7.21 -0.23 16.65
CA GLN A 26 8.65 -0.03 16.62
C GLN A 26 9.36 -1.31 16.15
N LEU A 27 10.37 -1.16 15.31
CA LEU A 27 11.31 -2.19 14.89
C LEU A 27 12.68 -1.85 15.48
N ASN A 28 13.38 -2.86 15.98
CA ASN A 28 14.75 -2.74 16.46
C ASN A 28 15.60 -3.78 15.73
N GLU A 29 16.52 -3.31 14.89
CA GLU A 29 17.42 -4.15 14.09
C GLU A 29 16.69 -5.30 13.37
N ALA A 30 15.52 -5.01 12.80
CA ALA A 30 14.66 -6.03 12.22
C ALA A 30 15.20 -6.53 10.88
N LEU A 31 15.18 -7.86 10.72
CA LEU A 31 15.49 -8.55 9.48
C LEU A 31 14.45 -9.63 9.22
N LEU A 32 14.21 -9.90 7.94
CA LEU A 32 13.24 -10.90 7.53
C LEU A 32 13.89 -12.29 7.49
N GLN A 33 13.38 -13.25 8.27
CA GLN A 33 13.97 -14.59 8.40
C GLN A 33 13.96 -15.37 7.09
N ILE A 34 12.88 -15.26 6.29
CA ILE A 34 12.71 -15.96 5.01
C ILE A 34 12.34 -14.96 3.93
N ARG A 35 13.31 -14.61 3.08
CA ARG A 35 13.09 -13.62 2.01
C ARG A 35 12.06 -14.07 0.99
N PRO A 36 11.37 -13.13 0.31
CA PRO A 36 10.52 -13.45 -0.81
C PRO A 36 11.27 -14.25 -1.89
N TYR A 37 10.62 -15.31 -2.36
CA TYR A 37 11.12 -16.15 -3.44
C TYR A 37 11.13 -15.40 -4.77
N GLN A 38 10.03 -14.69 -5.08
CA GLN A 38 9.91 -13.83 -6.26
C GLN A 38 10.68 -12.52 -6.06
N LYS A 39 11.22 -11.95 -7.15
CA LYS A 39 11.98 -10.70 -7.15
C LYS A 39 11.23 -9.60 -7.93
N PRO A 40 11.14 -8.36 -7.41
CA PRO A 40 11.65 -7.92 -6.10
C PRO A 40 10.87 -8.51 -4.90
N TYR A 41 9.57 -8.76 -5.06
CA TYR A 41 8.69 -9.48 -4.13
C TYR A 41 7.45 -9.96 -4.90
N MET A 42 6.49 -10.59 -4.22
CA MET A 42 5.24 -11.07 -4.83
C MET A 42 4.31 -9.92 -5.25
N PRO A 43 3.41 -10.09 -6.24
CA PRO A 43 2.41 -9.08 -6.55
C PRO A 43 1.61 -8.68 -5.31
N LEU A 44 1.53 -7.37 -5.05
CA LEU A 44 0.85 -6.80 -3.90
C LEU A 44 -0.46 -6.13 -4.35
N SER A 45 -1.52 -6.30 -3.55
CA SER A 45 -2.79 -5.62 -3.75
C SER A 45 -3.26 -4.95 -2.46
N VAL A 46 -3.77 -3.73 -2.55
CA VAL A 46 -4.43 -3.02 -1.45
C VAL A 46 -5.93 -3.17 -1.63
N ALA A 47 -6.60 -3.72 -0.61
CA ALA A 47 -8.05 -3.83 -0.62
C ALA A 47 -8.69 -2.46 -0.34
N SER A 48 -9.46 -1.93 -1.29
CA SER A 48 -10.24 -0.69 -1.10
C SER A 48 -11.57 -0.77 -1.86
N ILE A 49 -12.65 -0.33 -1.20
CA ILE A 49 -14.01 -0.38 -1.75
C ILE A 49 -14.48 1.02 -2.16
N GLN A 50 -14.34 2.02 -1.27
CA GLN A 50 -14.67 3.43 -1.52
C GLN A 50 -13.59 4.40 -1.10
N SER A 51 -12.63 3.95 -0.30
CA SER A 51 -11.75 4.87 0.40
C SER A 51 -10.72 5.45 -0.57
N PRO A 52 -10.69 6.78 -0.76
CA PRO A 52 -9.66 7.43 -1.58
C PRO A 52 -8.26 7.12 -1.05
N SER A 53 -8.10 7.02 0.28
CA SER A 53 -6.80 6.74 0.91
C SER A 53 -6.27 5.35 0.58
N GLY A 54 -7.14 4.34 0.39
CA GLY A 54 -6.72 2.99 0.03
C GLY A 54 -6.24 2.90 -1.41
N VAL A 55 -6.86 3.66 -2.30
CA VAL A 55 -6.50 3.71 -3.72
C VAL A 55 -5.24 4.56 -3.93
N ALA A 56 -5.12 5.68 -3.22
CA ALA A 56 -3.89 6.47 -3.19
C ALA A 56 -2.70 5.65 -2.66
N LEU A 57 -2.91 4.85 -1.60
CA LEU A 57 -1.89 3.95 -1.07
C LEU A 57 -1.43 2.91 -2.10
N ALA A 58 -2.37 2.34 -2.85
CA ALA A 58 -2.05 1.39 -3.92
C ALA A 58 -1.19 2.05 -5.00
N GLY A 59 -1.59 3.24 -5.46
CA GLY A 59 -0.82 4.02 -6.44
C GLY A 59 0.59 4.34 -5.95
N LYS A 60 0.72 4.86 -4.72
CA LYS A 60 2.01 5.23 -4.11
C LYS A 60 3.02 4.08 -4.06
N HIS A 61 2.57 2.87 -3.73
CA HIS A 61 3.46 1.70 -3.59
C HIS A 61 3.53 0.82 -4.85
N GLY A 62 2.92 1.25 -5.96
CA GLY A 62 2.85 0.46 -7.19
C GLY A 62 2.07 -0.86 -7.02
N ALA A 63 1.17 -0.93 -6.04
CA ALA A 63 0.32 -2.07 -5.77
C ALA A 63 -0.97 -2.00 -6.59
N SER A 64 -1.58 -3.15 -6.85
CA SER A 64 -2.90 -3.22 -7.49
C SER A 64 -4.01 -2.88 -6.51
N VAL A 65 -5.14 -2.34 -7.00
CA VAL A 65 -6.33 -2.12 -6.17
C VAL A 65 -7.24 -3.35 -6.26
N LEU A 66 -7.60 -3.92 -5.11
CA LEU A 66 -8.58 -5.00 -5.03
C LEU A 66 -9.89 -4.47 -4.45
N THR A 67 -10.95 -4.49 -5.26
CA THR A 67 -12.32 -4.22 -4.80
C THR A 67 -13.18 -5.47 -4.95
N ILE A 68 -13.85 -5.88 -3.88
CA ILE A 68 -14.65 -7.13 -3.85
C ILE A 68 -16.13 -6.84 -4.12
N THR A 69 -16.61 -5.65 -3.77
CA THR A 69 -18.03 -5.29 -3.84
C THR A 69 -18.22 -3.83 -4.19
N VAL A 70 -19.36 -3.50 -4.79
CA VAL A 70 -19.85 -2.12 -4.84
C VAL A 70 -20.53 -1.83 -3.50
N PRO A 71 -20.32 -0.64 -2.90
CA PRO A 71 -21.11 -0.18 -1.76
C PRO A 71 -22.59 -0.36 -2.03
N LYS A 72 -23.27 -1.01 -1.10
CA LYS A 72 -24.72 -1.24 -1.18
C LYS A 72 -25.52 -0.21 -0.38
N ASP A 73 -24.84 0.71 0.30
CA ASP A 73 -25.51 1.74 1.10
C ASP A 73 -26.18 2.75 0.16
N PRO A 74 -27.51 2.96 0.23
CA PRO A 74 -28.19 3.96 -0.59
C PRO A 74 -27.91 5.41 -0.17
N SER A 75 -27.38 5.63 1.04
CA SER A 75 -27.08 6.96 1.59
C SER A 75 -25.68 7.46 1.20
N GLU A 76 -24.73 6.55 1.01
CA GLU A 76 -23.45 6.83 0.39
C GLU A 76 -23.61 6.60 -1.12
N GLY A 77 -23.59 7.69 -1.90
CA GLY A 77 -23.72 7.61 -3.35
C GLY A 77 -22.80 6.57 -3.98
N ARG A 78 -23.22 6.01 -5.13
CA ARG A 78 -22.46 4.98 -5.86
C ARG A 78 -20.99 5.41 -6.02
N ALA A 79 -20.06 4.53 -5.65
CA ALA A 79 -18.63 4.82 -5.76
C ALA A 79 -18.27 5.27 -7.20
N ASP A 80 -17.66 6.46 -7.32
CA ASP A 80 -17.17 6.98 -8.58
C ASP A 80 -15.80 6.37 -8.88
N TYR A 81 -15.81 5.19 -9.49
CA TYR A 81 -14.60 4.44 -9.79
C TYR A 81 -13.66 5.18 -10.74
N SER A 82 -14.18 6.05 -11.61
CA SER A 82 -13.33 6.89 -12.47
C SER A 82 -12.50 7.84 -11.63
N LYS A 83 -13.11 8.56 -10.68
CA LYS A 83 -12.36 9.43 -9.76
C LYS A 83 -11.37 8.66 -8.89
N LEU A 84 -11.74 7.46 -8.43
CA LEU A 84 -10.82 6.62 -7.65
C LEU A 84 -9.62 6.20 -8.51
N TRP A 85 -9.83 5.87 -9.78
CA TRP A 85 -8.77 5.55 -10.72
C TRP A 85 -7.83 6.74 -10.96
N ASP A 86 -8.37 7.94 -11.14
CA ASP A 86 -7.57 9.17 -11.30
C ASP A 86 -6.64 9.40 -10.09
N ILE A 87 -7.16 9.21 -8.86
CA ILE A 87 -6.37 9.31 -7.63
C ILE A 87 -5.26 8.26 -7.57
N ALA A 88 -5.53 7.03 -8.05
CA ALA A 88 -4.53 5.97 -8.12
C ALA A 88 -3.38 6.37 -9.06
N GLU A 89 -3.71 6.88 -10.24
CA GLU A 89 -2.74 7.30 -11.25
C GLU A 89 -1.91 8.49 -10.76
N GLU A 90 -2.55 9.51 -10.17
CA GLU A 90 -1.84 10.67 -9.61
C GLU A 90 -0.87 10.27 -8.50
N SER A 91 -1.30 9.36 -7.62
CA SER A 91 -0.45 8.85 -6.52
C SER A 91 0.71 7.99 -7.04
N ALA A 92 0.54 7.31 -8.18
CA ALA A 92 1.61 6.55 -8.84
C ALA A 92 2.62 7.44 -9.57
N GLN A 93 2.20 8.61 -10.06
CA GLN A 93 3.08 9.57 -10.73
C GLN A 93 3.97 10.37 -9.78
N THR A 94 3.64 10.40 -8.50
CA THR A 94 4.37 11.13 -7.46
C THR A 94 5.12 10.17 -6.53
N PRO A 95 6.16 9.45 -7.00
CA PRO A 95 6.96 8.64 -6.10
C PRO A 95 7.74 9.57 -5.17
N GLU A 96 7.44 9.53 -3.86
CA GLU A 96 8.31 10.09 -2.84
C GLU A 96 9.69 9.46 -3.03
N LYS A 97 10.69 10.29 -3.42
CA LYS A 97 12.08 9.86 -3.49
C LYS A 97 12.52 9.45 -2.09
N SER A 98 12.63 8.13 -1.88
CA SER A 98 13.32 7.54 -0.72
C SER A 98 14.83 7.62 -0.86
#